data_AF-A0A1T5DAP9-F1
#
_entry.id   AF-A0A1T5DAP9-F1
#
_cell.length_a   1.000
_cell.length_b   1.000
_cell.length_c   1.000
_cell.angle_alpha   90.00
_cell.angle_beta   90.00
_cell.angle_gamma   90.00
#
_symmetry.space_group_name_H-M   'P 1'
#
loop_
_entity.id
_entity.type
_entity.pdbx_description
1 polymer ?
#
loop_
_entity_poly.entity_id
_entity_poly.type
_entity_poly.pdbx_seq_one_letter_code
_entity_poly.pdbx_strand_id
1 'polypeptide(L)'
;MSIKIKLLLFFILTSFCVHAQVKIGQNPNSINAASIVELESTDKAFVLTRLTTAQMQAITPLRGALVYNTDTNCVHYFNGAVWNNLCTTTQAGTFTFVDNNNGTFTINYSDGTSFTSSDLTGPQGPQGDTGLQGMPGA
;
A
#
# COMPACT_ATOMS: atom_id res chain seq x y z
N MET A 1 30.13 49.44 14.67
CA MET A 1 30.02 48.14 15.38
C MET A 1 31.34 47.40 15.29
N SER A 2 31.87 46.96 16.44
CA SER A 2 33.17 46.25 16.52
C SER A 2 33.17 44.97 15.68
N ILE A 3 34.30 44.63 15.04
CA ILE A 3 34.45 43.42 14.20
C ILE A 3 34.07 42.14 14.96
N LYS A 4 34.28 42.12 16.28
CA LYS A 4 33.90 41.03 17.18
C LYS A 4 32.39 40.81 17.23
N ILE A 5 31.60 41.89 17.22
CA ILE A 5 30.14 41.83 17.26
C ILE A 5 29.58 41.38 15.91
N LYS A 6 30.21 41.78 14.79
CA LYS A 6 29.85 41.27 13.46
C LYS A 6 30.12 39.77 13.32
N LEU A 7 31.25 39.30 13.85
CA LEU A 7 31.61 37.87 13.82
C LEU A 7 30.66 37.03 14.68
N LEU A 8 30.27 37.53 15.85
CA LEU A 8 29.30 36.88 16.73
C LEU A 8 27.92 36.75 16.05
N LEU A 9 27.43 37.81 15.42
CA LEU A 9 26.14 37.77 14.72
C LEU A 9 26.15 36.82 13.52
N PHE A 10 27.27 36.71 12.80
CA PHE A 10 27.43 35.75 11.70
C PHE A 10 27.36 34.30 12.18
N PHE A 11 27.99 33.99 13.33
CA PHE A 11 27.92 32.66 13.93
C PHE A 11 26.52 32.31 14.44
N ILE A 12 25.79 33.30 14.99
CA ILE A 12 24.40 33.12 15.43
C ILE A 12 23.47 32.89 14.24
N LEU A 13 23.66 33.61 13.14
CA LEU A 13 22.79 33.50 11.95
C LEU A 13 22.96 32.15 11.21
N THR A 14 24.17 31.57 11.23
CA THR A 14 24.47 30.27 10.58
C THR A 14 24.01 29.06 11.41
N SER A 15 23.80 29.23 12.71
CA SER A 15 23.34 28.15 13.61
C SER A 15 21.88 27.74 13.39
N PHE A 16 21.04 28.55 12.73
CA PHE A 16 19.62 28.22 12.49
C PHE A 16 19.38 27.35 11.25
N CYS A 17 20.43 27.00 10.49
CA CYS A 17 20.31 26.28 9.22
C CYS A 17 20.66 24.78 9.30
N VAL A 18 21.11 24.28 10.46
CA VAL A 18 21.56 22.90 10.61
C VAL A 18 20.38 21.98 10.88
N HIS A 19 19.92 21.28 9.85
CA HIS A 19 18.93 20.22 9.98
C HIS A 19 19.67 18.90 10.26
N ALA A 20 19.53 18.37 11.47
CA ALA A 20 20.05 17.05 11.81
C ALA A 20 19.01 15.99 11.43
N GLN A 21 19.32 15.15 10.45
CA GLN A 21 18.55 13.96 10.10
C GLN A 21 19.31 12.72 10.57
N VAL A 22 18.59 11.74 11.15
CA VAL A 22 19.20 10.56 11.78
C VAL A 22 19.05 9.36 10.87
N LYS A 23 20.19 8.92 10.31
CA LYS A 23 20.33 7.61 9.68
C LYS A 23 21.23 6.73 10.53
N ILE A 24 20.83 5.47 10.68
CA ILE A 24 21.60 4.45 11.39
C ILE A 24 21.94 3.37 10.37
N GLY A 25 23.20 3.30 9.94
CA GLY A 25 23.60 2.31 8.95
C GLY A 25 24.96 2.52 8.31
N GLN A 26 25.24 1.74 7.26
CA GLN A 26 26.54 1.66 6.60
C GLN A 26 26.89 2.92 5.78
N ASN A 27 25.89 3.66 5.29
CA ASN A 27 26.09 4.92 4.56
C ASN A 27 25.41 6.12 5.26
N PRO A 28 25.95 6.61 6.39
CA PRO A 28 25.34 7.69 7.17
C PRO A 28 25.36 9.06 6.47
N ASN A 29 26.15 9.23 5.40
CA ASN A 29 26.28 10.49 4.67
C ASN A 29 25.26 10.64 3.53
N SER A 30 24.56 9.56 3.17
CA SER A 30 23.49 9.57 2.17
C SER A 30 22.18 9.22 2.85
N ILE A 31 21.35 10.23 3.10
CA ILE A 31 20.09 10.10 3.84
C ILE A 31 18.98 10.56 2.90
N ASN A 32 17.89 9.79 2.82
CA ASN A 32 16.73 10.21 2.06
C ASN A 32 15.99 11.33 2.80
N ALA A 33 15.77 12.47 2.15
CA ALA A 33 15.14 13.64 2.76
C ALA A 33 13.68 13.41 3.19
N ALA A 34 13.04 12.32 2.73
CA ALA A 34 11.71 11.90 3.17
C ALA A 34 11.73 11.05 4.46
N SER A 35 12.90 10.68 4.98
CA SER A 35 13.05 9.84 6.17
C SER A 35 13.18 10.68 7.44
N ILE A 36 12.30 10.45 8.43
CA ILE A 36 12.54 10.92 9.81
C ILE A 36 13.57 10.00 10.50
N VAL A 37 13.49 8.69 10.25
CA VAL A 37 14.46 7.67 10.69
C VAL A 37 14.71 6.72 9.53
N GLU A 38 15.98 6.49 9.20
CA GLU A 38 16.39 5.54 8.18
C GLU A 38 17.35 4.50 8.78
N LEU A 39 17.03 3.22 8.58
CA LEU A 39 17.86 2.10 9.03
C LEU A 39 18.43 1.40 7.79
N GLU A 40 19.75 1.32 7.68
CA GLU A 40 20.43 0.63 6.57
C GLU A 40 21.41 -0.40 7.12
N SER A 41 21.21 -1.67 6.77
CA SER A 41 22.15 -2.72 7.12
C SER A 41 22.05 -3.87 6.13
N THR A 42 23.19 -4.50 5.85
CA THR A 42 23.30 -5.73 5.04
C THR A 42 23.21 -7.00 5.88
N ASP A 43 23.30 -6.90 7.21
CA ASP A 43 23.43 -8.04 8.13
C ASP A 43 22.54 -7.95 9.39
N LYS A 44 21.80 -6.85 9.58
CA LYS A 44 20.93 -6.61 10.74
C LYS A 44 19.53 -6.25 10.29
N ALA A 45 18.56 -6.51 11.17
CA ALA A 45 17.17 -6.18 10.95
C ALA A 45 16.65 -5.29 12.07
N PHE A 46 15.61 -4.51 11.76
CA PHE A 46 14.82 -3.85 12.79
C PHE A 46 13.97 -4.88 13.52
N VAL A 47 14.26 -5.10 14.80
CA VAL A 47 13.48 -5.99 15.65
C VAL A 47 12.39 -5.17 16.33
N LEU A 48 11.13 -5.42 15.96
CA LEU A 48 9.97 -4.84 16.61
C LEU A 48 9.85 -5.30 18.07
N THR A 49 9.17 -4.49 18.89
CA THR A 49 8.77 -4.88 20.24
C THR A 49 7.96 -6.18 20.18
N ARG A 50 8.40 -7.18 20.95
CA ARG A 50 7.79 -8.53 20.99
C ARG A 50 6.83 -8.62 22.17
N LEU A 51 5.57 -8.97 21.91
CA LEU A 51 4.54 -9.07 22.94
C LEU A 51 3.71 -10.34 22.72
N THR A 52 3.23 -10.97 23.79
CA THR A 52 2.10 -11.89 23.68
C THR A 52 0.82 -11.12 23.32
N THR A 53 -0.23 -11.83 22.93
CA THR A 53 -1.54 -11.21 22.64
C THR A 53 -2.08 -10.50 23.88
N ALA A 54 -1.98 -11.11 25.05
CA ALA A 54 -2.43 -10.49 26.30
C ALA A 54 -1.66 -9.19 26.58
N GLN A 55 -0.34 -9.18 26.40
CA GLN A 55 0.48 -7.98 26.59
C GLN A 55 0.19 -6.90 25.56
N MET A 56 0.01 -7.27 24.29
CA MET A 56 -0.32 -6.37 23.19
C MET A 56 -1.68 -5.69 23.37
N GLN A 57 -2.67 -6.39 23.94
CA GLN A 57 -3.99 -5.81 24.25
C GLN A 57 -3.98 -4.96 25.53
N ALA A 58 -2.99 -5.15 26.40
CA ALA A 58 -2.87 -4.41 27.65
C ALA A 58 -2.17 -3.05 27.52
N ILE A 59 -1.51 -2.77 26.39
CA ILE A 59 -0.87 -1.47 26.14
C ILE A 59 -1.86 -0.44 25.56
N THR A 60 -1.53 0.85 25.69
CA THR A 60 -2.25 1.97 25.04
C THR A 60 -1.48 2.42 23.79
N PRO A 61 -1.68 1.80 22.62
CA PRO A 61 -0.93 2.14 21.41
C PRO A 61 -1.43 3.43 20.75
N LEU A 62 -0.54 4.08 20.01
CA LEU A 62 -0.92 5.12 19.04
C LEU A 62 -1.26 4.48 17.69
N ARG A 63 -2.06 5.17 16.87
CA ARG A 63 -2.32 4.76 15.47
C ARG A 63 -0.98 4.64 14.73
N GLY A 64 -0.80 3.53 14.03
CA GLY A 64 0.45 3.20 13.32
C GLY A 64 1.49 2.47 14.18
N ALA A 65 1.22 2.19 15.46
CA ALA A 65 2.10 1.35 16.27
C ALA A 65 2.29 -0.04 15.64
N LEU A 66 3.51 -0.54 15.67
CA LEU A 66 3.93 -1.85 15.13
C LEU A 66 4.52 -2.72 16.23
N VAL A 67 4.09 -3.98 16.31
CA VAL A 67 4.64 -4.97 17.23
C VAL A 67 4.74 -6.32 16.56
N TYR A 68 5.66 -7.17 17.02
CA TYR A 68 5.67 -8.59 16.66
C TYR A 68 4.95 -9.37 17.75
N ASN A 69 3.79 -9.94 17.43
CA ASN A 69 3.03 -10.75 18.37
C ASN A 69 3.56 -12.19 18.38
N THR A 70 3.99 -12.68 19.54
CA THR A 70 4.65 -13.98 19.68
C THR A 70 3.71 -15.17 19.69
N ASP A 71 2.44 -14.98 20.06
CA ASP A 71 1.45 -16.07 20.08
C ASP A 71 0.94 -16.37 18.67
N THR A 72 0.87 -15.33 17.83
CA THR A 72 0.44 -15.42 16.42
C THR A 72 1.62 -15.47 15.45
N ASN A 73 2.84 -15.35 15.96
CA ASN A 73 4.10 -15.30 15.20
C ASN A 73 4.09 -14.27 14.06
N CYS A 74 3.47 -13.11 14.27
CA CYS A 74 3.22 -12.15 13.20
C CYS A 74 3.31 -10.68 13.62
N VAL A 75 3.67 -9.81 12.67
CA VAL A 75 3.57 -8.36 12.83
C VAL A 75 2.10 -7.90 12.90
N HIS A 76 1.80 -7.08 13.90
CA HIS A 76 0.51 -6.42 14.06
C HIS A 76 0.70 -4.90 14.00
N TYR A 77 -0.26 -4.20 13.39
CA TYR A 77 -0.34 -2.74 13.45
C TYR A 77 -1.66 -2.27 14.07
N PHE A 78 -1.60 -1.19 14.84
CA PHE A 78 -2.79 -0.58 15.43
C PHE A 78 -3.37 0.49 14.51
N ASN A 79 -4.63 0.37 14.10
CA ASN A 79 -5.27 1.35 13.21
C ASN A 79 -5.89 2.56 13.95
N GLY A 80 -5.74 2.62 15.27
CA GLY A 80 -6.36 3.63 16.14
C GLY A 80 -7.61 3.11 16.87
N ALA A 81 -8.08 1.91 16.55
CA ALA A 81 -9.20 1.26 17.25
C ALA A 81 -8.88 -0.21 17.59
N VAL A 82 -8.32 -0.96 16.65
CA VAL A 82 -8.01 -2.40 16.81
C VAL A 82 -6.62 -2.75 16.27
N TRP A 83 -6.08 -3.84 16.77
CA TRP A 83 -4.88 -4.48 16.23
C TRP A 83 -5.23 -5.31 15.00
N ASN A 84 -4.53 -5.06 13.90
CA ASN A 84 -4.67 -5.77 12.64
C ASN A 84 -3.44 -6.65 12.43
N ASN A 85 -3.66 -7.92 12.13
CA ASN A 85 -2.62 -8.88 11.80
C ASN A 85 -2.20 -8.69 10.33
N LEU A 86 -0.90 -8.50 10.07
CA LEU A 86 -0.38 -8.27 8.71
C LEU A 86 -0.01 -9.54 7.95
N CYS A 87 0.02 -10.71 8.61
CA CYS A 87 0.36 -11.99 7.97
C CYS A 87 -0.89 -12.76 7.56
N THR A 88 -2.06 -12.39 8.07
CA THR A 88 -3.34 -12.91 7.58
C THR A 88 -3.74 -12.14 6.34
N THR A 89 -3.84 -12.81 5.21
CA THR A 89 -4.30 -12.25 3.92
C THR A 89 -5.80 -11.94 3.89
N THR A 90 -6.46 -11.85 5.04
CA THR A 90 -7.89 -11.53 5.18
C THR A 90 -8.16 -10.02 5.13
N GLN A 91 -7.36 -9.27 4.36
CA GLN A 91 -7.66 -7.88 4.02
C GLN A 91 -8.00 -7.78 2.53
N ALA A 92 -9.28 -7.53 2.27
CA ALA A 92 -9.96 -7.34 0.98
C ALA A 92 -9.88 -8.56 0.04
N GLY A 93 -10.98 -9.31 -0.02
CA GLY A 93 -11.14 -10.41 -0.95
C GLY A 93 -10.80 -9.96 -2.36
N THR A 94 -9.63 -10.41 -2.83
CA THR A 94 -9.24 -10.20 -4.22
C THR A 94 -10.25 -10.95 -5.05
N PHE A 95 -11.01 -10.23 -5.86
CA PHE A 95 -11.90 -10.81 -6.84
C PHE A 95 -11.33 -10.58 -8.23
N THR A 96 -11.48 -11.57 -9.10
CA THR A 96 -11.05 -11.46 -10.50
C THR A 96 -12.27 -11.41 -11.40
N PHE A 97 -12.22 -10.60 -12.44
CA PHE A 97 -13.19 -10.63 -13.54
C PHE A 97 -12.64 -11.45 -14.70
N VAL A 98 -13.47 -12.33 -15.25
CA VAL A 98 -13.20 -13.11 -16.45
C VAL A 98 -14.30 -12.83 -17.47
N ASP A 99 -13.93 -12.38 -18.67
CA ASP A 99 -14.82 -12.42 -19.83
C ASP A 99 -14.82 -13.86 -20.38
N ASN A 100 -16.01 -14.47 -20.49
CA ASN A 100 -16.15 -15.84 -20.97
C ASN A 100 -16.28 -15.91 -22.51
N ASN A 101 -16.24 -14.76 -23.20
CA ASN A 101 -16.34 -14.63 -24.65
C ASN A 101 -17.63 -15.22 -25.26
N ASN A 102 -18.67 -15.38 -24.44
CA ASN A 102 -19.97 -15.95 -24.83
C ASN A 102 -21.14 -15.07 -24.38
N GLY A 103 -20.89 -13.77 -24.13
CA GLY A 103 -21.90 -12.83 -23.63
C GLY A 103 -22.06 -12.80 -22.12
N THR A 104 -21.32 -13.62 -21.37
CA THR A 104 -21.30 -13.63 -19.90
C THR A 104 -19.94 -13.21 -19.34
N PHE A 105 -19.93 -12.71 -18.10
CA PHE A 105 -18.70 -12.53 -17.31
C PHE A 105 -18.79 -13.30 -15.99
N THR A 106 -17.64 -13.67 -15.44
CA THR A 106 -17.51 -14.36 -14.14
C THR A 106 -16.71 -13.53 -13.15
N ILE A 107 -17.25 -13.36 -11.94
CA ILE A 107 -16.55 -12.85 -10.76
C ILE A 107 -16.10 -14.06 -9.94
N ASN A 108 -14.79 -14.27 -9.80
CA ASN A 108 -14.25 -15.23 -8.84
C ASN A 108 -13.88 -14.51 -7.56
N TYR A 109 -14.39 -14.96 -6.42
CA TYR A 109 -14.09 -14.42 -5.11
C TYR A 109 -12.89 -15.14 -4.49
N SER A 110 -12.19 -14.48 -3.57
CA SER A 110 -11.04 -15.04 -2.86
C SER A 110 -11.39 -16.23 -1.95
N ASP A 111 -12.66 -16.45 -1.64
CA ASP A 111 -13.15 -17.59 -0.86
C ASP A 111 -13.41 -18.85 -1.72
N GLY A 112 -13.10 -18.78 -3.03
CA GLY A 112 -13.29 -19.88 -3.97
C GLY A 112 -14.70 -19.97 -4.56
N THR A 113 -15.63 -19.10 -4.16
CA THR A 113 -16.95 -18.99 -4.80
C THR A 113 -16.87 -18.15 -6.07
N SER A 114 -17.89 -18.28 -6.94
CA SER A 114 -17.99 -17.48 -8.16
C SER A 114 -19.43 -17.12 -8.49
N PHE A 115 -19.60 -15.96 -9.12
CA PHE A 115 -20.86 -15.54 -9.74
C PHE A 115 -20.65 -15.33 -11.25
N THR A 116 -21.46 -15.98 -12.07
CA THR A 116 -21.49 -15.75 -13.53
C THR A 116 -22.76 -15.02 -13.90
N SER A 117 -22.63 -13.95 -14.68
CA SER A 117 -23.79 -13.20 -15.18
C SER A 117 -24.67 -14.04 -16.09
N SER A 118 -25.92 -13.62 -16.27
CA SER A 118 -26.72 -14.06 -17.41
C SER A 118 -26.05 -13.65 -18.72
N ASP A 119 -26.45 -14.27 -19.83
CA ASP A 119 -26.05 -13.83 -21.17
C ASP A 119 -26.60 -12.43 -21.46
N LEU A 120 -25.68 -11.51 -21.78
CA LEU A 120 -25.97 -10.12 -22.09
C LEU A 120 -25.90 -9.84 -23.60
N THR A 121 -25.66 -10.86 -24.43
CA THR A 121 -25.87 -10.74 -25.87
C THR A 121 -27.37 -10.73 -26.12
N GLY A 122 -27.90 -9.53 -26.39
CA GLY A 122 -29.30 -9.39 -26.80
C GLY A 122 -29.59 -10.22 -28.05
N PRO A 123 -30.88 -10.40 -28.42
CA PRO A 123 -31.21 -11.08 -29.66
C PRO A 123 -30.50 -10.39 -30.84
N GLN A 124 -29.99 -11.19 -31.79
CA GLN A 124 -29.47 -10.64 -33.04
C GLN A 124 -30.56 -9.77 -33.68
N GLY A 125 -30.18 -8.56 -34.11
CA GLY A 125 -31.10 -7.65 -34.79
C GLY A 125 -31.72 -8.31 -36.04
N PRO A 126 -32.85 -7.78 -36.54
CA PRO A 126 -33.42 -8.28 -37.78
C PRO A 126 -32.36 -8.30 -38.89
N GLN A 127 -32.40 -9.31 -39.74
CA GLN A 127 -31.56 -9.36 -40.94
C GLN A 127 -31.82 -8.07 -41.74
N GLY A 128 -30.75 -7.41 -42.18
CA GLY A 128 -30.87 -6.21 -43.01
C GLY A 128 -31.63 -6.51 -44.30
N ASP A 129 -32.30 -5.50 -44.84
CA ASP A 129 -33.03 -5.63 -46.10
C ASP A 129 -32.14 -6.24 -47.19
N THR A 130 -32.68 -7.21 -47.93
CA THR A 130 -31.99 -7.80 -49.09
C THR A 130 -31.58 -6.67 -50.03
N GLY A 131 -30.32 -6.66 -50.46
CA GLY A 131 -29.84 -5.65 -51.41
C GLY A 131 -30.70 -5.59 -52.67
N LEU A 132 -30.81 -4.40 -53.27
CA LEU A 132 -31.57 -4.22 -54.52
C LEU A 132 -31.09 -5.25 -55.56
N GLN A 133 -32.02 -6.00 -56.15
CA GLN A 133 -31.72 -6.90 -57.27
C GLN A 133 -31.11 -6.08 -58.41
N GLY A 134 -29.99 -6.54 -58.96
CA GLY A 134 -29.32 -5.86 -60.08
C GLY A 134 -30.26 -5.69 -61.28
N MET A 135 -30.09 -4.59 -62.02
CA MET A 135 -30.86 -4.35 -63.25
C MET A 135 -30.72 -5.54 -64.23
N PRO A 136 -31.79 -5.97 -64.91
CA PRO A 136 -31.68 -6.99 -65.96
C PRO A 136 -30.68 -6.55 -67.04
N GLY A 137 -29.82 -7.46 -67.48
CA GLY A 137 -28.85 -7.21 -68.56
C GLY A 137 -29.56 -6.90 -69.88
N ALA A 138 -29.00 -5.96 -70.64
CA ALA A 138 -29.51 -5.47 -71.93
C ALA A 138 -29.46 -6.52 -73.05
#